data_AF-A0A7X8FJF3-F1
#
_entry.id   AF-A0A7X8FJF3-F1
#
_cell.length_a   1.000
_cell.length_b   1.000
_cell.length_c   1.000
_cell.angle_alpha   90.00
_cell.angle_beta   90.00
_cell.angle_gamma   90.00
#
_symmetry.space_group_name_H-M   'P 1'
#
loop_
_entity.id
_entity.type
_entity.pdbx_description
1 polymer ?
#
loop_
_entity_poly.entity_id
_entity_poly.type
_entity_poly.pdbx_seq_one_letter_code
_entity_poly.pdbx_strand_id
1 'polypeptide(L)'
;MRQFSNRYIFIFSSILVIVVATLLSLAATLLQPAQARNLEIEKKRNMLESINVEATRENTEELYDKYIKEGFVVNSEGNVIEGVDAFMVVVKNEQKKQLEQQYLPVFRAEPDDGEKVIIVPVEGKGLWGPLYGYVSLKSDMNTIYGTNF
;
A
#
# COMPACT_ATOMS: atom_id res chain seq x y z
N MET A 1 41.95 -26.98 14.25
CA MET A 1 40.80 -26.09 14.51
C MET A 1 41.20 -25.08 15.57
N ARG A 2 41.09 -23.76 15.33
CA ARG A 2 41.37 -22.76 16.36
C ARG A 2 40.24 -22.79 17.39
N GLN A 3 40.54 -23.12 18.64
CA GLN A 3 39.57 -23.05 19.72
C GLN A 3 39.64 -21.65 20.35
N PHE A 4 38.56 -20.89 20.22
CA PHE A 4 38.42 -19.60 20.87
C PHE A 4 37.88 -19.78 22.29
N SER A 5 38.37 -18.99 23.24
CA SER A 5 37.86 -19.02 24.61
C SER A 5 36.39 -18.58 24.67
N ASN A 6 35.57 -19.26 25.46
CA ASN A 6 34.16 -18.91 25.65
C ASN A 6 33.98 -17.42 26.01
N ARG A 7 34.86 -16.86 26.86
CA ARG A 7 34.83 -15.44 27.23
C ARG A 7 35.02 -14.51 26.02
N TYR A 8 35.92 -14.87 25.11
CA TYR A 8 36.14 -14.11 23.87
C TYR A 8 34.89 -14.12 22.99
N ILE A 9 34.27 -15.29 22.83
CA ILE A 9 33.05 -15.46 22.02
C ILE A 9 31.93 -14.58 22.58
N PHE A 10 31.67 -14.63 23.89
CA PHE A 10 30.60 -13.83 24.51
C PHE A 10 30.81 -12.31 24.35
N ILE A 11 32.04 -11.81 24.56
CA ILE A 11 32.34 -10.38 24.41
C ILE A 11 32.23 -9.96 22.95
N PHE A 12 32.85 -10.71 22.05
CA PHE A 12 32.82 -10.42 20.61
C PHE A 12 31.38 -10.39 20.08
N SER A 13 30.59 -11.43 20.37
CA SER A 13 29.19 -11.50 19.95
C SER A 13 28.36 -10.35 20.54
N SER A 14 28.57 -10.00 21.82
CA SER A 14 27.84 -8.88 22.45
C SER A 14 28.14 -7.54 21.76
N ILE A 15 29.42 -7.26 21.49
CA ILE A 15 29.83 -6.04 20.78
C ILE A 15 29.24 -6.02 19.36
N LEU A 16 29.35 -7.13 18.64
CA LEU A 16 28.82 -7.25 17.29
C LEU A 16 27.30 -6.98 17.25
N VAL A 17 26.53 -7.56 18.17
CA VAL A 17 25.08 -7.35 18.25
C VAL A 17 24.77 -5.88 18.53
N ILE A 18 25.44 -5.25 19.49
CA ILE A 18 25.21 -3.84 19.82
C ILE A 18 25.51 -2.94 18.61
N VAL A 19 26.64 -3.16 17.94
CA VAL A 19 27.03 -2.37 16.77
C VAL A 19 26.03 -2.55 15.63
N VAL A 20 25.68 -3.79 15.28
CA VAL A 20 24.74 -4.08 14.18
C VAL A 20 23.35 -3.53 14.49
N ALA A 21 22.85 -3.72 15.71
CA ALA A 21 21.55 -3.20 16.12
C ALA A 21 21.49 -1.67 16.07
N THR A 22 22.56 -1.00 16.52
CA THR A 22 22.65 0.47 16.50
C THR A 22 22.66 1.00 15.06
N LEU A 23 23.47 0.41 14.18
CA LEU A 23 23.54 0.82 12.78
C LEU A 23 22.20 0.59 12.05
N LEU A 24 21.58 -0.57 12.26
CA LEU A 24 20.29 -0.90 11.65
C LEU A 24 19.17 0.04 12.13
N SER A 25 19.13 0.31 13.44
CA SER A 25 18.13 1.21 14.04
C SER A 25 18.26 2.65 13.51
N LEU A 26 19.50 3.16 13.41
CA LEU A 26 19.76 4.48 12.84
C LEU A 26 19.36 4.55 11.37
N ALA A 27 19.78 3.57 10.56
CA ALA A 27 19.43 3.52 9.14
C ALA A 27 17.90 3.47 8.96
N ALA A 28 17.19 2.62 9.71
CA ALA A 28 15.74 2.51 9.63
C ALA A 28 15.04 3.83 9.98
N THR A 29 15.46 4.49 11.07
CA THR A 29 14.83 5.73 11.54
C THR A 29 15.03 6.89 10.56
N LEU A 30 16.23 7.01 9.98
CA LEU A 30 16.55 8.09 9.04
C LEU A 30 15.86 7.89 7.67
N LEU A 31 15.69 6.65 7.21
CA LEU A 31 15.09 6.36 5.91
C LEU A 31 13.56 6.26 5.95
N GLN A 32 12.95 6.00 7.11
CA GLN A 32 11.51 5.86 7.28
C GLN A 32 10.68 6.97 6.59
N PRO A 33 10.97 8.28 6.74
CA PRO A 33 10.18 9.31 6.06
C PRO A 33 10.25 9.22 4.54
N ALA A 34 11.43 8.95 3.98
CA ALA A 34 11.59 8.79 2.54
C ALA A 34 10.87 7.53 2.02
N GLN A 35 10.89 6.43 2.78
CA GLN A 35 10.16 5.22 2.45
C GLN A 35 8.65 5.44 2.48
N ALA A 36 8.13 6.13 3.50
CA ALA A 36 6.70 6.44 3.60
C ALA A 36 6.24 7.29 2.41
N ARG A 37 7.04 8.29 2.03
CA ARG A 37 6.78 9.12 0.85
C ARG A 37 6.77 8.32 -0.45
N ASN A 38 7.74 7.44 -0.64
CA ASN A 38 7.81 6.60 -1.84
C ASN A 38 6.62 5.63 -1.92
N LEU A 39 6.20 5.06 -0.78
CA LEU A 39 5.03 4.17 -0.70
C LEU A 39 3.74 4.92 -1.04
N GLU A 40 3.60 6.17 -0.60
CA GLU A 40 2.45 7.02 -0.93
C GLU A 40 2.38 7.29 -2.45
N ILE A 41 3.50 7.69 -3.06
CA ILE A 41 3.59 7.91 -4.50
C ILE A 41 3.28 6.61 -5.25
N GLU A 42 3.83 5.48 -4.82
CA GLU A 42 3.57 4.18 -5.43
C GLU A 42 2.09 3.80 -5.35
N LYS A 43 1.41 4.02 -4.21
CA LYS A 43 -0.04 3.80 -4.11
C LYS A 43 -0.82 4.64 -5.11
N LYS A 44 -0.55 5.95 -5.18
CA LYS A 44 -1.21 6.87 -6.13
C LYS A 44 -0.96 6.43 -7.57
N ARG A 45 0.29 6.10 -7.89
CA ARG A 45 0.69 5.61 -9.22
C ARG A 45 -0.01 4.31 -9.59
N ASN A 46 -0.08 3.34 -8.67
CA ASN A 46 -0.71 2.06 -8.96
C ASN A 46 -2.22 2.21 -9.22
N MET A 47 -2.89 3.16 -8.57
CA MET A 47 -4.29 3.50 -8.88
C MET A 47 -4.41 4.10 -10.29
N LEU A 48 -3.53 5.02 -10.66
CA LEU A 48 -3.49 5.62 -12.01
C LEU A 48 -3.24 4.57 -13.11
N GLU A 49 -2.27 3.69 -12.89
CA GLU A 49 -1.97 2.60 -13.82
C GLU A 49 -3.15 1.62 -13.94
N SER A 50 -3.94 1.40 -12.88
CA SER A 50 -5.16 0.59 -12.94
C SER A 50 -6.26 1.19 -13.81
N ILE A 51 -6.21 2.50 -14.07
CA ILE A 51 -7.09 3.22 -15.00
C ILE A 51 -6.36 3.57 -16.31
N ASN A 52 -5.31 2.81 -16.65
CA ASN A 52 -4.54 2.95 -17.89
C ASN A 52 -3.90 4.34 -18.08
N VAL A 53 -3.64 5.07 -16.98
CA VAL A 53 -2.91 6.33 -16.97
C VAL A 53 -1.47 6.06 -16.53
N GLU A 54 -0.52 6.22 -17.45
CA GLU A 54 0.90 6.11 -17.11
C GLU A 54 1.37 7.33 -16.30
N ALA A 55 2.00 7.06 -15.16
CA ALA A 55 2.49 8.10 -14.26
C ALA A 55 3.94 7.82 -13.83
N THR A 56 4.74 8.89 -13.78
CA THR A 56 6.10 8.89 -13.23
C THR A 56 6.09 9.44 -11.82
N ARG A 57 7.18 9.28 -11.07
CA ARG A 57 7.26 9.75 -9.68
C ARG A 57 7.02 11.26 -9.56
N GLU A 58 7.34 12.01 -10.60
CA GLU A 58 7.28 13.47 -10.65
C GLU A 58 5.87 13.99 -10.94
N ASN A 59 5.10 13.31 -11.79
CA ASN A 59 3.75 13.76 -12.19
C ASN A 59 2.61 13.01 -11.50
N THR A 60 2.90 11.95 -10.73
CA THR A 60 1.89 11.09 -10.10
C THR A 60 0.88 11.87 -9.28
N GLU A 61 1.33 12.87 -8.51
CA GLU A 61 0.41 13.63 -7.65
C GLU A 61 -0.55 14.50 -8.43
N GLU A 62 -0.03 15.21 -9.44
CA GLU A 62 -0.84 16.04 -10.32
C GLU A 62 -1.89 15.20 -11.07
N LEU A 63 -1.47 14.04 -11.60
CA LEU A 63 -2.38 13.12 -12.29
C LEU A 63 -3.39 12.49 -11.32
N TYR A 64 -2.97 12.17 -10.10
CA TYR A 64 -3.87 11.64 -9.08
C TYR A 64 -4.98 12.64 -8.76
N ASP A 65 -4.62 13.89 -8.48
CA ASP A 65 -5.58 14.96 -8.18
C ASP A 65 -6.45 15.29 -9.41
N LYS A 66 -5.91 15.11 -10.62
CA LYS A 66 -6.66 15.28 -11.87
C LYS A 66 -7.72 14.19 -12.05
N TYR A 67 -7.39 12.91 -11.88
CA TYR A 67 -8.28 11.81 -12.30
C TYR A 67 -9.06 11.17 -11.15
N ILE A 68 -8.48 11.07 -9.95
CA ILE A 68 -9.13 10.45 -8.79
C ILE A 68 -9.95 11.51 -8.07
N LYS A 69 -11.28 11.42 -8.19
CA LYS A 69 -12.20 12.48 -7.74
C LYS A 69 -12.67 12.30 -6.31
N GLU A 70 -12.77 11.06 -5.87
CA GLU A 70 -13.37 10.73 -4.58
C GLU A 70 -12.78 9.43 -4.04
N GLY A 71 -12.52 9.41 -2.73
CA GLY A 71 -12.21 8.19 -1.99
C GLY A 71 -13.15 8.11 -0.79
N PHE A 72 -13.85 7.00 -0.66
CA PHE A 72 -14.78 6.76 0.45
C PHE A 72 -14.66 5.32 0.94
N VAL A 73 -15.13 5.10 2.16
CA VAL A 73 -15.13 3.78 2.80
C VAL A 73 -16.55 3.25 2.84
N VAL A 74 -16.74 1.98 2.52
CA VAL A 74 -18.01 1.27 2.71
C VAL A 74 -17.87 0.17 3.75
N ASN A 75 -18.99 -0.17 4.40
CA ASN A 75 -19.09 -1.37 5.22
C ASN A 75 -19.46 -2.60 4.38
N SER A 76 -19.60 -3.76 5.03
CA SER A 76 -20.01 -5.01 4.41
C SER A 76 -21.40 -5.00 3.76
N GLU A 77 -22.25 -4.04 4.11
CA GLU A 77 -23.59 -3.84 3.55
C GLU A 77 -23.60 -2.86 2.37
N GLY A 78 -22.45 -2.22 2.08
CA GLY A 78 -22.33 -1.20 1.03
C GLY A 78 -22.70 0.22 1.47
N ASN A 79 -22.96 0.42 2.76
CA ASN A 79 -23.24 1.74 3.32
C ASN A 79 -21.94 2.53 3.49
N VAL A 80 -21.95 3.80 3.09
CA VAL A 80 -20.79 4.70 3.22
C VAL A 80 -20.55 5.05 4.68
N ILE A 81 -19.31 4.92 5.12
CA ILE A 81 -18.87 5.31 6.47
C ILE A 81 -18.14 6.66 6.36
N GLU A 82 -18.68 7.67 7.04
CA GLU A 82 -18.07 9.00 7.11
C GLU A 82 -16.95 9.05 8.16
N GLY A 83 -16.00 9.98 7.97
CA GLY A 83 -14.93 10.26 8.93
C GLY A 83 -13.72 9.32 8.86
N VAL A 84 -13.69 8.38 7.91
CA VAL A 84 -12.54 7.50 7.65
C VAL A 84 -11.93 7.84 6.29
N ASP A 85 -10.64 8.14 6.27
CA ASP A 85 -9.89 8.37 5.04
C ASP A 85 -9.62 7.04 4.31
N ALA A 86 -10.22 6.86 3.14
CA ALA A 86 -10.06 5.67 2.31
C ALA A 86 -8.61 5.39 1.92
N PHE A 87 -7.78 6.42 1.72
CA PHE A 87 -6.38 6.26 1.32
C PHE A 87 -5.50 5.68 2.45
N MET A 88 -5.87 5.96 3.69
CA MET A 88 -5.17 5.48 4.90
C MET A 88 -5.57 4.06 5.29
N VAL A 89 -6.65 3.51 4.73
CA VAL A 89 -7.08 2.15 5.03
C VAL A 89 -6.09 1.13 4.45
N VAL A 90 -5.66 0.19 5.29
CA VAL A 90 -4.75 -0.90 4.90
C VAL A 90 -5.55 -2.20 4.84
N VAL A 91 -5.87 -2.65 3.63
CA VAL A 91 -6.73 -3.83 3.36
C VAL A 91 -6.26 -5.06 4.14
N LYS A 92 -4.94 -5.32 4.22
CA LYS A 92 -4.33 -6.37 5.05
C LYS A 92 -4.81 -6.42 6.49
N ASN A 93 -4.96 -5.25 7.10
CA ASN A 93 -5.35 -5.13 8.50
C ASN A 93 -6.85 -5.30 8.65
N GLU A 94 -7.62 -4.79 7.68
CA GLU A 94 -9.08 -4.93 7.64
C GLU A 94 -9.52 -6.38 7.43
N GLN A 95 -8.85 -7.14 6.55
CA GLN A 95 -9.12 -8.56 6.30
C GLN A 95 -8.96 -9.46 7.54
N LYS A 96 -8.27 -8.99 8.59
CA LYS A 96 -8.13 -9.71 9.87
C LYS A 96 -9.28 -9.48 10.82
N LYS A 97 -10.13 -8.48 10.57
CA LYS A 97 -11.29 -8.14 11.41
C LYS A 97 -12.51 -8.96 10.98
N GLN A 98 -13.52 -9.02 11.85
CA GLN A 98 -14.85 -9.52 11.49
C GLN A 98 -15.45 -8.66 10.38
N LEU A 99 -16.24 -9.27 9.50
CA LEU A 99 -16.74 -8.67 8.26
C LEU A 99 -17.45 -7.33 8.51
N GLU A 100 -18.25 -7.26 9.57
CA GLU A 100 -19.06 -6.11 9.96
C GLU A 100 -18.22 -4.92 10.47
N GLN A 101 -16.95 -5.17 10.82
CA GLN A 101 -16.00 -4.18 11.33
C GLN A 101 -14.97 -3.77 10.27
N GLN A 102 -15.06 -4.31 9.07
CA GLN A 102 -14.11 -4.02 7.99
C GLN A 102 -14.44 -2.68 7.34
N TYR A 103 -13.41 -1.86 7.18
CA TYR A 103 -13.45 -0.70 6.32
C TYR A 103 -13.00 -1.09 4.92
N LEU A 104 -13.90 -0.95 3.95
CA LEU A 104 -13.63 -1.28 2.55
C LEU A 104 -13.46 0.01 1.75
N PRO A 105 -12.22 0.43 1.45
CA PRO A 105 -11.97 1.67 0.73
C PRO A 105 -12.29 1.48 -0.76
N VAL A 106 -12.90 2.50 -1.36
CA VAL A 106 -13.30 2.56 -2.76
C VAL A 106 -12.95 3.95 -3.29
N PHE A 107 -12.46 4.02 -4.52
CA PHE A 107 -12.13 5.29 -5.17
C PHE A 107 -12.91 5.44 -6.47
N ARG A 108 -13.31 6.66 -6.81
CA ARG A 108 -13.91 7.01 -8.10
C ARG A 108 -12.93 7.81 -8.92
N ALA A 109 -12.80 7.45 -10.19
CA ALA A 109 -11.97 8.17 -11.12
C ALA A 109 -12.72 8.44 -12.43
N GLU A 110 -12.23 9.44 -13.15
CA GLU A 110 -12.74 9.84 -14.47
C GLU A 110 -11.53 10.12 -15.37
N PRO A 111 -11.05 9.12 -16.13
CA PRO A 111 -9.95 9.27 -17.10
C PRO A 111 -10.34 10.19 -18.26
N ASP A 112 -9.37 10.55 -19.12
CA ASP A 112 -9.62 11.48 -20.24
C ASP A 112 -10.61 10.94 -21.30
N ASP A 113 -10.92 9.64 -21.28
CA ASP A 113 -11.95 9.04 -22.14
C ASP A 113 -13.39 9.34 -21.67
N GLY A 114 -13.53 9.92 -20.47
CA GLY A 114 -14.81 10.28 -19.85
C GLY A 114 -15.57 9.12 -19.22
N GLU A 115 -15.00 7.91 -19.17
CA GLU A 115 -15.63 6.77 -18.52
C GLU A 115 -15.52 6.93 -16.99
N LYS A 116 -16.63 6.83 -16.27
CA LYS A 116 -16.58 6.83 -14.81
C LYS A 116 -16.19 5.43 -14.33
N VAL A 117 -15.09 5.36 -13.58
CA VAL A 117 -14.55 4.09 -13.11
C VAL A 117 -14.49 4.05 -11.59
N ILE A 118 -14.68 2.85 -11.05
CA ILE A 118 -14.58 2.57 -9.63
C ILE A 118 -13.34 1.69 -9.40
N ILE A 119 -12.42 2.17 -8.59
CA ILE A 119 -11.17 1.50 -8.25
C ILE A 119 -11.32 0.87 -6.87
N VAL A 120 -11.05 -0.43 -6.80
CA VAL A 120 -11.10 -1.22 -5.57
C VAL A 120 -9.71 -1.80 -5.30
N PRO A 121 -9.12 -1.55 -4.12
CA PRO A 121 -7.89 -2.22 -3.72
C PRO A 121 -8.18 -3.68 -3.39
N VAL A 122 -7.30 -4.55 -3.84
CA VAL A 122 -7.37 -5.99 -3.62
C VAL A 122 -6.07 -6.47 -2.98
N GLU A 123 -6.19 -7.44 -2.08
CA GLU A 123 -5.04 -8.08 -1.45
C GLU A 123 -5.29 -9.58 -1.29
N GLY A 124 -4.25 -10.36 -1.55
CA GLY A 124 -4.24 -11.81 -1.41
C GLY A 124 -2.89 -12.37 -1.03
N LYS A 125 -2.81 -13.71 -0.96
CA LYS A 125 -1.56 -14.44 -0.65
C LYS A 125 -0.99 -15.03 -1.93
N GLY A 126 0.22 -14.64 -2.30
CA GLY A 126 1.03 -15.27 -3.33
C GLY A 126 1.93 -16.38 -2.78
N LEU A 127 2.73 -16.98 -3.66
CA LEU A 127 3.68 -18.06 -3.30
C LEU A 127 4.79 -17.56 -2.37
N TRP A 128 5.26 -16.34 -2.59
CA TRP A 128 6.45 -15.77 -1.92
C TRP A 128 6.11 -14.63 -0.96
N GLY A 129 4.83 -14.28 -0.80
CA GLY A 129 4.43 -13.14 0.02
C GLY A 129 3.03 -12.64 -0.33
N PRO A 130 2.56 -11.58 0.36
CA PRO A 130 1.32 -10.91 0.02
C PRO A 130 1.41 -10.29 -1.38
N LEU A 131 0.31 -10.35 -2.13
CA LEU A 131 0.09 -9.63 -3.38
C LEU A 131 -1.00 -8.60 -3.11
N TYR A 132 -0.77 -7.36 -3.51
CA TYR A 132 -1.76 -6.29 -3.40
C TYR A 132 -1.79 -5.52 -4.71
N GLY A 133 -2.91 -4.89 -5.00
CA GLY A 133 -3.09 -4.17 -6.25
C GLY A 133 -4.43 -3.45 -6.29
N TYR A 134 -4.79 -2.99 -7.48
CA TYR A 134 -6.02 -2.28 -7.73
C TYR A 134 -6.71 -2.86 -8.95
N VAL A 135 -8.03 -3.04 -8.84
CA VAL A 135 -8.90 -3.40 -9.94
C VAL A 135 -9.85 -2.24 -10.17
N SER A 136 -9.92 -1.75 -11.41
CA SER A 136 -10.87 -0.72 -11.81
C SER A 136 -12.01 -1.35 -12.60
N LEU A 137 -13.24 -0.93 -12.29
CA LEU A 137 -14.48 -1.37 -12.91
C LEU A 137 -15.13 -0.21 -13.63
N LYS A 138 -15.79 -0.49 -14.76
CA LYS A 138 -16.63 0.48 -15.46
C LYS A 138 -17.90 0.81 -14.67
N SER A 139 -18.67 1.75 -15.19
CA SER A 139 -19.95 2.18 -14.60
C SER A 139 -20.97 1.04 -14.40
N ASP A 140 -20.84 -0.08 -15.12
CA ASP A 140 -21.68 -1.27 -15.00
C ASP A 140 -21.35 -2.17 -13.79
N MET A 141 -20.28 -1.85 -13.05
CA MET A 141 -19.79 -2.61 -11.89
C MET A 141 -19.49 -4.08 -12.18
N ASN A 142 -19.25 -4.44 -13.44
CA ASN A 142 -19.03 -5.81 -13.88
C ASN A 142 -17.88 -5.92 -14.87
N THR A 143 -17.75 -4.97 -15.79
CA THR A 143 -16.67 -4.94 -16.77
C THR A 143 -15.42 -4.33 -16.15
N ILE A 144 -14.31 -5.07 -16.21
CA ILE A 144 -12.99 -4.57 -15.79
C ILE A 144 -12.53 -3.51 -16.78
N TYR A 145 -12.16 -2.34 -16.25
CA TYR A 145 -11.52 -1.26 -17.02
C TYR A 145 -10.00 -1.46 -17.08
N GLY A 146 -9.38 -1.88 -15.96
CA GLY A 146 -7.96 -2.18 -15.87
C GLY A 146 -7.56 -2.74 -14.51
N THR A 147 -6.32 -3.22 -14.41
CA THR A 147 -5.77 -3.80 -13.17
C THR A 147 -4.28 -3.52 -13.05
N ASN A 148 -3.78 -3.38 -11.83
CA ASN A 148 -2.34 -3.27 -11.57
C ASN A 148 -1.96 -3.89 -10.21
N PHE A 149 -0.80 -4.56 -10.11
CA PHE A 149 -0.34 -5.31 -8.94
C PHE A 149 1.17 -5.19 -8.73
#